data_AF-A0A6A6YC88-F1
#
_entry.id   AF-A0A6A6YC88-F1
#
_cell.length_a   1.000
_cell.length_b   1.000
_cell.length_c   1.000
_cell.angle_alpha   90.00
_cell.angle_beta   90.00
_cell.angle_gamma   90.00
#
_symmetry.space_group_name_H-M   'P 1'
#
loop_
_entity.id
_entity.type
_entity.pdbx_description
1 polymer ?
#
loop_
_entity_poly.entity_id
_entity_poly.type
_entity_poly.pdbx_seq_one_letter_code
_entity_poly.pdbx_strand_id
1 'polypeptide(L)'
;MKLRASILALLTTFTIPIAAGPIGYGVCQAGCAGLVMACYSAAGFTWGATLGATAPATIVACNTAFGSCQAACAAVLLTPTP
;
A
#
# COMPACT_ATOMS: atom_id res chain seq x y z
N MET A 1 -14.52 -15.71 18.49
CA MET A 1 -13.73 -14.47 18.60
C MET A 1 -12.28 -14.75 19.03
N LYS A 2 -12.03 -15.35 20.19
CA LYS A 2 -10.67 -15.59 20.75
C LYS A 2 -9.77 -16.47 19.86
N LEU A 3 -10.32 -17.54 19.28
CA LEU A 3 -9.57 -18.46 18.41
C LEU A 3 -9.11 -17.83 17.07
N ARG A 4 -9.89 -16.87 16.52
CA ARG A 4 -9.52 -16.14 15.29
C ARG A 4 -8.38 -15.13 15.54
N ALA A 5 -8.38 -14.50 16.72
CA ALA A 5 -7.32 -13.59 17.13
C ALA A 5 -5.98 -14.33 17.38
N SER A 6 -6.03 -15.54 17.95
CA SER A 6 -4.84 -16.38 18.15
C SER A 6 -4.22 -16.89 16.85
N ILE A 7 -5.03 -17.17 15.82
CA ILE A 7 -4.55 -17.57 14.48
C ILE A 7 -3.86 -16.38 13.79
N LEU A 8 -4.43 -15.17 13.86
CA LEU A 8 -3.78 -13.96 13.34
C LEU A 8 -2.44 -13.68 14.05
N ALA A 9 -2.38 -13.88 15.37
CA ALA A 9 -1.16 -13.68 16.16
C ALA A 9 -0.05 -14.70 15.83
N LEU A 10 -0.41 -15.94 15.46
CA LEU A 10 0.56 -16.97 15.09
C LEU A 10 1.11 -16.78 13.66
N LEU A 11 0.34 -16.18 12.75
CA LEU A 11 0.82 -15.83 11.40
C LEU A 11 1.82 -14.66 11.43
N THR A 12 1.76 -13.78 12.43
CA THR A 12 2.67 -12.62 12.54
C THR A 12 4.07 -12.96 13.06
N THR A 13 4.30 -14.15 13.61
CA THR A 13 5.58 -14.53 14.26
C THR A 13 6.62 -15.19 13.35
N PHE A 14 6.30 -15.41 12.07
CA PHE A 14 7.22 -15.99 11.07
C PHE A 14 7.58 -14.98 9.98
N THR A 15 8.16 -13.84 10.37
CA THR A 15 8.75 -12.90 9.40
C THR A 15 10.20 -13.29 9.15
N ILE A 16 10.41 -14.18 8.19
CA ILE A 16 11.74 -14.38 7.61
C ILE A 16 12.10 -13.05 6.90
N PRO A 17 13.26 -12.43 7.15
CA PRO A 17 13.67 -11.27 6.38
C PRO A 17 14.00 -11.73 4.96
N ILE A 18 12.98 -11.75 4.09
CA ILE A 18 13.17 -12.02 2.67
C ILE A 18 13.70 -10.71 2.07
N ALA A 19 14.97 -10.68 1.72
CA ALA A 19 15.52 -9.63 0.87
C ALA A 19 14.92 -9.83 -0.52
N ALA A 20 13.76 -9.21 -0.75
CA ALA A 20 12.91 -9.50 -1.90
C ALA A 20 13.18 -8.58 -3.09
N GLY A 21 14.10 -7.61 -2.97
CA GLY A 21 14.49 -6.67 -4.03
C GLY A 21 13.29 -6.19 -4.88
N PRO A 22 13.26 -6.46 -6.19
CA PRO A 22 12.16 -6.11 -7.08
C PRO A 22 10.80 -6.73 -6.72
N ILE A 23 10.78 -7.95 -6.18
CA ILE A 23 9.52 -8.59 -5.74
C ILE A 23 8.96 -7.83 -4.54
N GLY A 24 9.81 -7.46 -3.59
CA GLY A 24 9.41 -6.64 -2.43
C GLY A 24 8.89 -5.28 -2.86
N TYR A 25 9.54 -4.65 -3.85
CA TYR A 25 9.05 -3.41 -4.45
C TYR A 25 7.66 -3.58 -5.06
N GLY A 26 7.44 -4.64 -5.85
CA GLY A 26 6.14 -4.93 -6.46
C GLY A 26 5.02 -5.14 -5.43
N VAL A 27 5.29 -5.90 -4.37
CA VAL A 27 4.33 -6.11 -3.27
C VAL A 27 4.01 -4.80 -2.54
N CYS A 28 5.02 -3.98 -2.25
CA CYS A 28 4.84 -2.68 -1.62
C CYS A 28 3.95 -1.77 -2.46
N GLN A 29 4.22 -1.69 -3.77
CA GLN A 29 3.41 -0.89 -4.69
C GLN A 29 1.97 -1.37 -4.78
N ALA A 30 1.75 -2.69 -4.82
CA ALA A 30 0.41 -3.27 -4.82
C ALA A 30 -0.36 -2.90 -3.54
N GLY A 31 0.32 -2.91 -2.39
CA GLY A 31 -0.24 -2.44 -1.12
C GLY A 31 -0.65 -0.96 -1.17
N CYS A 32 0.23 -0.08 -1.64
CA CYS A 32 -0.08 1.35 -1.80
C CYS A 32 -1.27 1.57 -2.75
N ALA A 33 -1.34 0.82 -3.85
CA ALA A 33 -2.46 0.87 -4.79
C ALA A 33 -3.78 0.43 -4.13
N GLY A 34 -3.75 -0.61 -3.30
CA GLY A 34 -4.90 -1.04 -2.50
C GLY A 34 -5.39 0.02 -1.53
N LEU A 35 -4.47 0.73 -0.86
CA LEU A 35 -4.83 1.80 0.09
C LEU A 35 -5.46 3.01 -0.60
N VAL A 36 -4.92 3.45 -1.73
CA VAL A 36 -5.51 4.60 -2.46
C VAL A 36 -6.87 4.25 -3.04
N MET A 37 -7.05 3.01 -3.53
CA MET A 37 -8.35 2.49 -3.95
C MET A 37 -9.38 2.53 -2.80
N ALA A 38 -8.99 2.10 -1.59
CA ALA A 38 -9.86 2.16 -0.42
C ALA A 38 -10.20 3.61 -0.03
N CYS A 39 -9.22 4.51 -0.07
CA CYS A 39 -9.41 5.95 0.22
C CYS A 39 -10.40 6.61 -0.76
N TYR A 40 -10.22 6.36 -2.06
CA TYR A 40 -11.13 6.82 -3.11
C TYR A 40 -12.54 6.25 -2.93
N SER A 41 -12.64 4.95 -2.64
CA SER A 41 -13.93 4.27 -2.44
C SER A 41 -14.67 4.86 -1.23
N ALA A 42 -13.96 5.13 -0.13
CA ALA A 42 -14.54 5.79 1.05
C ALA A 42 -15.01 7.21 0.75
N ALA A 43 -14.38 7.91 -0.20
CA ALA A 43 -14.79 9.21 -0.67
C ALA A 43 -15.91 9.16 -1.74
N GLY A 44 -16.31 7.97 -2.21
CA GLY A 44 -17.32 7.80 -3.25
C GLY A 44 -16.81 8.02 -4.68
N PHE A 45 -15.49 7.93 -4.91
CA PHE A 45 -14.86 8.10 -6.21
C PHE A 45 -14.20 6.81 -6.71
N THR A 46 -14.09 6.68 -8.03
CA THR A 46 -13.27 5.63 -8.65
C THR A 46 -11.84 6.13 -8.83
N TRP A 47 -10.87 5.38 -8.33
CA TRP A 47 -9.44 5.72 -8.49
C TRP A 47 -9.06 5.81 -9.98
N GLY A 48 -8.21 6.78 -10.32
CA GLY A 48 -7.79 7.04 -11.69
C GLY A 48 -8.82 7.77 -12.56
N ALA A 49 -10.09 7.86 -12.16
CA ALA A 49 -11.13 8.60 -12.89
C ALA A 49 -11.12 10.11 -12.60
N THR A 50 -10.49 10.53 -11.50
CA THR A 50 -10.40 11.93 -11.06
C THR A 50 -8.95 12.31 -10.83
N LEU A 51 -8.43 13.23 -11.66
CA LEU A 51 -7.08 13.80 -11.57
C LEU A 51 -7.09 15.28 -11.99
N GLY A 52 -6.24 16.10 -11.38
CA GLY A 52 -6.01 17.50 -11.76
C GLY A 52 -6.52 18.51 -10.74
N ALA A 53 -6.42 19.81 -11.08
CA ALA A 53 -6.71 20.93 -10.18
C ALA A 53 -8.17 21.01 -9.71
N THR A 54 -9.09 20.30 -10.37
CA THR A 54 -10.51 20.22 -10.00
C THR A 54 -10.83 19.02 -9.10
N ALA A 55 -9.84 18.22 -8.72
CA ALA A 55 -10.04 17.10 -7.82
C ALA A 55 -10.48 17.58 -6.42
N PRO A 56 -11.45 16.90 -5.78
CA PRO A 56 -11.82 17.19 -4.39
C PRO A 56 -10.61 17.11 -3.46
N ALA A 57 -10.59 17.93 -2.40
CA ALA A 57 -9.48 17.96 -1.44
C ALA A 57 -9.15 16.56 -0.87
N THR A 58 -10.18 15.74 -0.57
CA THR A 58 -10.01 14.35 -0.14
C THR A 58 -9.25 13.50 -1.16
N ILE A 59 -9.53 13.69 -2.46
CA ILE A 59 -8.87 12.96 -3.54
C ILE A 59 -7.43 13.40 -3.72
N VAL A 60 -7.16 14.71 -3.59
CA VAL A 60 -5.78 15.22 -3.55
C VAL A 60 -5.02 14.61 -2.36
N ALA A 61 -5.64 14.53 -1.18
CA ALA A 61 -5.06 13.87 -0.01
C ALA A 61 -4.78 12.37 -0.23
N CYS A 62 -5.73 11.62 -0.80
CA CYS A 62 -5.53 10.20 -1.14
C CYS A 62 -4.33 10.01 -2.09
N ASN A 63 -4.21 10.84 -3.13
CA ASN A 63 -3.11 10.74 -4.10
C ASN A 63 -1.77 11.16 -3.53
N THR A 64 -1.72 12.19 -2.69
CA THR A 64 -0.48 12.63 -2.04
C THR A 64 0.04 11.56 -1.06
N ALA A 65 -0.85 10.91 -0.31
CA ALA A 65 -0.52 9.76 0.52
C ALA A 65 -0.02 8.58 -0.34
N PHE A 66 -0.69 8.29 -1.46
CA PHE A 66 -0.26 7.26 -2.41
C PHE A 66 1.15 7.54 -2.96
N GLY A 67 1.42 8.75 -3.45
CA GLY A 67 2.73 9.12 -3.97
C GLY A 67 3.84 8.98 -2.92
N SER A 68 3.56 9.38 -1.67
CA SER A 68 4.50 9.22 -0.55
C SER A 68 4.77 7.74 -0.23
N CYS A 69 3.72 6.90 -0.25
CA CYS A 69 3.82 5.45 -0.08
C CYS A 69 4.70 4.84 -1.18
N GLN A 70 4.48 5.22 -2.44
CA GLN A 70 5.28 4.75 -3.58
C GLN A 70 6.74 5.19 -3.50
N ALA A 71 7.00 6.43 -3.07
CA ALA A 71 8.36 6.92 -2.87
C ALA A 71 9.11 6.10 -1.81
N ALA A 72 8.43 5.71 -0.72
CA ALA A 72 9.02 4.80 0.28
C ALA A 72 9.28 3.40 -0.30
N CYS A 73 8.36 2.88 -1.13
CA CYS A 73 8.56 1.60 -1.81
C CYS A 73 9.81 1.60 -2.70
N ALA A 74 10.20 2.73 -3.30
CA ALA A 74 11.40 2.79 -4.14
C ALA A 74 12.68 2.37 -3.41
N ALA A 75 12.76 2.58 -2.08
CA ALA A 75 13.91 2.09 -1.29
C ALA A 75 13.94 0.55 -1.22
N VAL A 76 12.78 -0.12 -1.27
CA VAL A 76 12.67 -1.59 -1.25
C VAL A 76 13.28 -2.19 -2.52
N LEU A 77 13.21 -1.48 -3.66
CA LEU A 77 13.82 -1.93 -4.91
C LEU A 77 15.34 -2.12 -4.80
N LEU A 78 15.98 -1.32 -3.94
CA LEU A 78 17.43 -1.36 -3.72
C LEU A 78 17.84 -2.43 -2.70
N THR A 79 16.88 -3.14 -2.10
CA THR A 79 17.21 -4.27 -1.21
C THR A 79 17.79 -5.43 -2.04
N PRO A 80 18.72 -6.23 -1.47
CA PRO A 80 19.32 -7.34 -2.19
C PRO A 80 18.27 -8.30 -2.76
N THR A 81 18.57 -8.88 -3.91
CA THR A 81 17.86 -10.04 -4.45
C THR A 81 18.55 -11.33 -4.01
N PRO A 82 17.80 -12.43 -3.81
CA PRO A 82 18.39 -13.74 -3.66
C PRO A 82 19.17 -14.16 -4.91
#